data_AF-A0A2I3HB16-F1
#
_entry.id   AF-A0A2I3HB16-F1
#
_cell.length_a   1.000
_cell.length_b   1.000
_cell.length_c   1.000
_cell.angle_alpha   90.00
_cell.angle_beta   90.00
_cell.angle_gamma   90.00
#
_symmetry.space_group_name_H-M   'P 1'
#
loop_
_entity.id
_entity.type
_entity.pdbx_description
1 polymer ?
#
loop_
_entity_poly.entity_id
_entity_poly.type
_entity_poly.pdbx_seq_one_letter_code
_entity_poly.pdbx_strand_id
1 'polypeptide(L)'
;MPKKPDAQSGPAGLVSGDQRIQVAKTKAQQNHALLERELQRRKEQLRAPAVPPGVRIKEEPVSEEGEEDDEQEAEEEEEPMDTSPSGLHSKLANGLPPGRAAGTDSFNGHPPQGCASTPVARELRAFVEATFQRQFVLTLSELKRLFNLHLASLPPGHTLFSGISDRMLQDTVLAAGCKQILVPFPPQTAASPDEQKVFALWESGDMSDQHRQVLLEIFSKNYRVRRNMIQSRLTQECGEDLSKQEVDKVLKDCCVSYGGMWYLKGTVQS
;
A
#
# COMPACT_ATOMS: atom_id res chain seq x y z
N MET A 1 -1.96 -44.63 -64.85
CA MET A 1 -2.55 -43.42 -64.22
C MET A 1 -2.50 -43.60 -62.71
N PRO A 2 -1.66 -42.84 -61.99
CA PRO A 2 -1.32 -43.07 -60.59
C PRO A 2 -2.31 -42.35 -59.64
N LYS A 3 -2.65 -42.98 -58.51
CA LYS A 3 -3.33 -42.30 -57.39
C LYS A 3 -2.31 -42.07 -56.27
N LYS A 4 -2.13 -40.79 -55.93
CA LYS A 4 -1.23 -40.23 -54.90
C LYS A 4 -1.49 -40.85 -53.52
N PRO A 5 -0.47 -40.98 -52.65
CA PRO A 5 -0.67 -41.06 -51.22
C PRO A 5 -0.98 -39.66 -50.64
N ASP A 6 -1.93 -39.63 -49.71
CA ASP A 6 -2.34 -38.45 -48.97
C ASP A 6 -1.20 -37.86 -48.14
N ALA A 7 -0.99 -36.55 -48.31
CA ALA A 7 -0.12 -35.77 -47.46
C ALA A 7 -0.83 -35.53 -46.11
N GLN A 8 -0.39 -36.23 -45.07
CA GLN A 8 -0.73 -35.88 -43.69
C GLN A 8 -0.05 -34.54 -43.33
N SER A 9 -0.85 -33.49 -43.29
CA SER A 9 -0.56 -32.22 -42.63
C SER A 9 -0.45 -32.46 -41.12
N GLY A 10 0.76 -32.71 -40.63
CA GLY A 10 1.06 -32.72 -39.19
C GLY A 10 0.89 -31.32 -38.57
N PRO A 11 0.50 -31.22 -37.29
CA PRO A 11 0.28 -29.94 -36.64
C PRO A 11 1.61 -29.19 -36.48
N ALA A 12 1.57 -27.89 -36.74
CA ALA A 12 2.71 -26.99 -36.65
C ALA A 12 3.38 -27.04 -35.26
N GLY A 13 4.67 -27.40 -35.25
CA GLY A 13 5.68 -26.88 -34.33
C GLY A 13 5.44 -27.06 -32.83
N LEU A 14 5.51 -28.30 -32.33
CA LEU A 14 5.75 -28.55 -30.91
C LEU A 14 7.20 -28.17 -30.57
N VAL A 15 7.40 -26.93 -30.15
CA VAL A 15 8.70 -26.44 -29.67
C VAL A 15 9.00 -27.08 -28.32
N SER A 16 10.09 -27.86 -28.23
CA SER A 16 10.53 -28.51 -26.99
C SER A 16 10.73 -27.49 -25.86
N GLY A 17 10.54 -27.94 -24.61
CA GLY A 17 10.78 -27.13 -23.41
C GLY A 17 12.16 -26.48 -23.41
N ASP A 18 13.19 -27.23 -23.76
CA ASP A 18 14.57 -26.74 -23.82
C ASP A 18 14.78 -25.67 -24.88
N GLN A 19 14.13 -25.83 -26.04
CA GLN A 19 14.20 -24.84 -27.11
C GLN A 19 13.55 -23.51 -26.68
N ARG A 20 12.45 -23.55 -25.91
CA ARG A 20 11.82 -22.36 -25.35
C ARG A 20 12.73 -21.66 -24.33
N ILE A 21 13.41 -22.43 -23.48
CA ILE A 21 14.36 -21.90 -22.50
C ILE A 21 15.56 -21.25 -23.20
N GLN A 22 16.07 -21.88 -24.26
CA GLN A 22 17.21 -21.35 -25.01
C GLN A 22 16.85 -20.05 -25.74
N VAL A 23 15.68 -19.97 -26.39
CA VAL A 23 15.18 -18.73 -27.01
C VAL A 23 14.99 -17.63 -25.98
N ALA A 24 14.44 -17.95 -24.80
CA ALA A 24 14.28 -16.99 -23.71
C ALA A 24 15.62 -16.44 -23.21
N LYS A 25 16.63 -17.31 -23.04
CA LYS A 25 17.99 -16.91 -22.64
C LYS A 25 18.64 -16.00 -23.67
N THR A 26 18.58 -16.36 -24.96
CA THR A 26 19.16 -15.53 -26.03
C THR A 26 18.46 -14.17 -26.11
N LYS A 27 17.13 -14.14 -26.00
CA LYS A 27 16.35 -12.88 -26.02
C LYS A 27 16.65 -12.00 -24.80
N ALA A 28 16.85 -12.60 -23.62
CA ALA A 28 17.24 -11.87 -22.42
C ALA A 28 18.64 -11.24 -22.57
N GLN A 29 19.61 -11.97 -23.12
CA GLN A 29 20.96 -11.45 -23.36
C GLN A 29 20.97 -10.31 -24.39
N GLN A 30 20.20 -10.44 -25.47
CA GLN A 30 20.06 -9.38 -26.48
C GLN A 30 19.42 -8.12 -25.90
N ASN A 31 18.34 -8.28 -25.12
CA ASN A 31 17.68 -7.15 -24.45
C ASN A 31 18.60 -6.47 -23.43
N HIS A 32 19.38 -7.25 -22.67
CA HIS A 32 20.34 -6.71 -21.72
C HIS A 32 21.38 -5.82 -22.41
N ALA A 33 21.98 -6.29 -23.51
CA ALA A 33 22.94 -5.51 -24.27
C ALA A 33 22.33 -4.23 -24.90
N LEU A 34 21.06 -4.30 -25.34
CA LEU A 34 20.33 -3.13 -25.83
C LEU A 34 20.08 -2.10 -24.72
N LEU A 35 19.66 -2.56 -23.55
CA LEU A 35 19.39 -1.70 -22.39
C LEU A 35 20.67 -1.05 -21.87
N GLU A 36 21.80 -1.75 -21.88
CA GLU A 36 23.10 -1.16 -21.52
C GLU A 36 23.52 -0.05 -22.48
N ARG A 37 23.37 -0.26 -23.80
CA ARG A 37 23.64 0.81 -24.80
C ARG A 37 22.71 2.00 -24.63
N GLU A 38 21.43 1.76 -24.33
CA GLU A 38 20.45 2.82 -24.09
C GLU A 38 20.79 3.66 -22.85
N LEU A 39 21.20 2.98 -21.78
CA LEU A 39 21.63 3.61 -20.54
C LEU A 39 22.89 4.47 -20.78
N GLN A 40 23.85 3.95 -21.54
CA GLN A 40 25.05 4.69 -21.90
C GLN A 40 24.74 5.94 -22.74
N ARG A 41 23.85 5.81 -23.74
CA ARG A 41 23.37 6.94 -24.54
C ARG A 41 22.68 8.01 -23.69
N ARG A 42 21.85 7.61 -22.73
CA ARG A 42 21.21 8.55 -21.79
C ARG A 42 22.24 9.25 -20.89
N LYS A 43 23.26 8.54 -20.40
CA LYS A 43 24.35 9.13 -19.63
C LYS A 43 25.13 10.17 -20.45
N GLU A 44 25.34 9.92 -21.74
CA GLU A 44 26.02 10.86 -22.65
C GLU A 44 25.15 12.09 -22.96
N GLN A 45 23.85 11.92 -23.16
CA GLN A 45 22.90 13.03 -23.32
C GLN A 45 22.83 13.92 -22.07
N LEU A 46 22.95 13.34 -20.88
CA LEU A 46 23.00 14.07 -19.61
C LEU A 46 24.36 14.75 -19.35
N ARG A 47 25.41 14.39 -20.09
CA ARG A 47 26.75 14.96 -19.97
C ARG A 47 27.04 16.07 -20.99
N ALA A 48 26.14 16.31 -21.95
CA ALA A 48 26.26 17.43 -22.88
C ALA A 48 25.93 18.76 -22.15
N PRO A 49 26.84 19.76 -22.13
CA PRO A 49 26.53 21.05 -21.52
C PRO A 49 25.48 21.78 -22.37
N ALA A 50 24.28 21.91 -21.84
CA ALA A 50 23.27 22.80 -22.39
C ALA A 50 23.72 24.25 -22.16
N VAL A 51 24.24 24.91 -23.19
CA VAL A 51 24.28 26.36 -23.27
C VAL A 51 23.01 26.81 -23.97
N PRO A 52 22.05 27.47 -23.28
CA PRO A 52 21.03 28.25 -23.96
C PRO A 52 21.54 29.69 -24.18
N PRO A 53 21.33 30.30 -25.36
CA PRO A 53 21.63 31.70 -25.58
C PRO A 53 20.53 32.58 -24.98
N GLY A 54 20.96 33.57 -24.20
CA GLY A 54 20.26 34.85 -24.07
C GLY A 54 19.01 34.87 -23.17
N VAL A 55 19.22 34.94 -21.86
CA VAL A 55 18.29 35.65 -20.97
C VAL A 55 19.11 36.68 -20.20
N ARG A 56 18.96 37.94 -20.58
CA ARG A 56 19.56 39.08 -19.88
C ARG A 56 18.80 39.27 -18.57
N ILE A 57 19.45 38.98 -17.45
CA ILE A 57 19.00 39.37 -16.12
C ILE A 57 19.32 40.86 -15.99
N LYS A 58 18.28 41.67 -15.79
CA LYS A 58 18.41 43.10 -15.48
C LYS A 58 18.85 43.20 -14.01
N GLU A 59 20.10 43.60 -13.79
CA GLU A 59 20.57 44.06 -12.49
C GLU A 59 19.92 45.41 -12.16
N GLU A 60 19.37 45.55 -10.95
CA GLU A 60 19.10 46.85 -10.35
C GLU A 60 20.31 47.26 -9.51
N PRO A 61 20.80 48.51 -9.62
CA PRO A 61 21.71 49.08 -8.64
C PRO A 61 20.98 50.02 -7.68
N VAL A 62 21.49 49.99 -6.45
CA VAL A 62 21.09 50.71 -5.23
C VAL A 62 21.77 52.09 -5.14
N SER A 63 21.07 53.05 -4.50
CA SER A 63 21.49 54.35 -3.90
C SER A 63 22.03 55.43 -4.85
N GLU A 64 21.74 56.73 -4.70
CA GLU A 64 22.06 57.60 -3.55
C GLU A 64 21.49 59.05 -3.78
N GLU A 65 21.29 59.80 -2.67
CA GLU A 65 21.27 61.28 -2.49
C GLU A 65 20.02 62.17 -2.72
N GLY A 66 19.80 63.06 -1.73
CA GLY A 66 19.11 64.38 -1.75
C GLY A 66 17.74 64.42 -1.05
N GLU A 67 17.55 64.90 0.20
CA GLU A 67 17.42 66.33 0.64
C GLU A 67 16.36 67.09 -0.19
N GLU A 68 15.32 67.77 0.29
CA GLU A 68 14.90 68.36 1.57
C GLU A 68 13.38 68.73 1.48
N ASP A 69 12.75 68.85 2.65
CA ASP A 69 11.68 69.78 3.04
C ASP A 69 10.19 69.70 2.63
N ASP A 70 9.41 69.96 3.68
CA ASP A 70 8.09 70.59 3.82
C ASP A 70 6.77 69.77 3.79
N GLU A 71 6.27 69.55 5.02
CA GLU A 71 4.98 69.98 5.59
C GLU A 71 3.62 69.52 5.03
N GLN A 72 2.70 69.29 6.00
CA GLN A 72 1.22 69.26 5.95
C GLN A 72 0.58 68.00 5.34
N GLU A 73 -0.59 67.49 5.75
CA GLU A 73 -1.51 67.53 6.90
C GLU A 73 -2.68 66.59 6.46
N ALA A 74 -3.44 66.02 7.40
CA ALA A 74 -4.83 65.52 7.24
C ALA A 74 -5.12 64.37 6.23
N GLU A 75 -5.50 63.17 6.70
CA GLU A 75 -6.87 62.70 7.00
C GLU A 75 -7.72 62.28 5.79
N GLU A 76 -8.20 61.03 5.89
CA GLU A 76 -9.50 60.46 5.48
C GLU A 76 -10.06 60.73 4.06
N GLU A 77 -10.37 59.64 3.33
CA GLU A 77 -11.72 59.41 2.79
C GLU A 77 -11.86 57.96 2.27
N GLU A 78 -12.74 57.20 2.94
CA GLU A 78 -13.44 56.05 2.36
C GLU A 78 -14.49 56.55 1.36
N GLU A 79 -14.77 55.81 0.27
CA GLU A 79 -16.12 55.36 -0.13
C GLU A 79 -16.18 54.71 -1.55
N PRO A 80 -17.26 53.97 -1.90
CA PRO A 80 -17.15 52.63 -2.45
C PRO A 80 -17.70 52.41 -3.88
N MET A 81 -17.41 51.20 -4.38
CA MET A 81 -18.14 50.36 -5.36
C MET A 81 -19.08 51.03 -6.37
N ASP A 82 -18.71 50.92 -7.66
CA ASP A 82 -19.66 51.01 -8.76
C ASP A 82 -19.80 49.65 -9.47
N THR A 83 -21.03 49.19 -9.55
CA THR A 83 -21.45 47.98 -10.25
C THR A 83 -21.96 48.37 -11.63
N SER A 84 -21.46 47.72 -12.68
CA SER A 84 -22.13 47.74 -13.97
C SER A 84 -22.10 46.37 -14.65
N PRO A 85 -23.27 45.86 -15.13
CA PRO A 85 -23.40 44.58 -15.80
C PRO A 85 -23.40 44.73 -17.33
N SER A 86 -23.40 43.57 -18.00
CA SER A 86 -23.62 43.34 -19.45
C SER A 86 -22.35 43.43 -20.31
N GLY A 87 -22.08 42.56 -21.27
CA GLY A 87 -22.83 41.44 -21.81
C GLY A 87 -22.04 40.85 -22.99
N LEU A 88 -22.20 39.54 -23.17
CA LEU A 88 -22.10 38.77 -24.41
C LEU A 88 -20.90 39.02 -25.35
N HIS A 89 -19.97 38.07 -25.38
CA HIS A 89 -19.43 37.59 -26.65
C HIS A 89 -19.18 36.08 -26.64
N SER A 90 -19.99 35.38 -27.42
CA SER A 90 -19.79 34.00 -27.84
C SER A 90 -18.52 33.90 -28.71
N LYS A 91 -17.55 33.08 -28.29
CA LYS A 91 -16.54 32.45 -29.16
C LYS A 91 -16.17 31.08 -28.61
N LEU A 92 -16.55 30.04 -29.34
CA LEU A 92 -16.01 28.69 -29.23
C LEU A 92 -14.50 28.73 -29.56
N ALA A 93 -13.67 28.25 -28.63
CA ALA A 93 -12.29 27.87 -28.91
C ALA A 93 -11.92 26.66 -28.03
N ASN A 94 -11.82 25.49 -28.66
CA ASN A 94 -11.18 24.32 -28.09
C ASN A 94 -9.70 24.64 -27.81
N GLY A 95 -9.28 24.48 -26.56
CA GLY A 95 -7.87 24.61 -26.17
C GLY A 95 -7.68 24.18 -24.72
N LEU A 96 -7.39 22.90 -24.51
CA LEU A 96 -6.91 22.41 -23.22
C LEU A 96 -5.48 22.94 -22.98
N PRO A 97 -5.15 23.43 -21.77
CA PRO A 97 -3.77 23.83 -21.46
C PRO A 97 -2.84 22.61 -21.44
N PRO A 98 -1.62 22.70 -22.02
CA PRO A 98 -0.65 21.61 -21.98
C PRO A 98 0.01 21.59 -20.61
N GLY A 99 -0.46 20.72 -19.71
CA GLY A 99 0.15 20.68 -18.38
C GLY A 99 -0.31 19.60 -17.40
N ARG A 100 -1.12 18.62 -17.80
CA ARG A 100 -1.58 17.60 -16.84
C ARG A 100 -1.70 16.18 -17.37
N ALA A 101 -0.82 15.79 -18.29
CA ALA A 101 -0.55 14.38 -18.57
C ALA A 101 0.59 13.88 -17.67
N ALA A 102 0.35 13.84 -16.35
CA ALA A 102 1.08 12.95 -15.46
C ALA A 102 0.27 11.65 -15.33
N GLY A 103 0.15 10.94 -16.46
CA GLY A 103 -0.20 9.52 -16.44
C GLY A 103 1.02 8.76 -15.95
N THR A 104 1.21 8.70 -14.64
CA THR A 104 2.19 7.79 -14.04
C THR A 104 1.59 6.39 -14.05
N ASP A 105 1.66 5.75 -15.20
CA ASP A 105 1.62 4.29 -15.28
C ASP A 105 2.94 3.77 -14.69
N SER A 106 2.98 3.68 -13.36
CA SER A 106 4.06 3.00 -12.64
C SER A 106 3.64 1.56 -12.37
N PHE A 107 3.70 0.74 -13.42
CA PHE A 107 3.82 -0.70 -13.25
C PHE A 107 5.28 -0.99 -12.86
N ASN A 108 5.48 -1.56 -11.67
CA ASN A 108 6.75 -2.01 -11.10
C ASN A 108 7.75 -0.91 -10.73
N GLY A 109 7.57 -0.35 -9.53
CA GLY A 109 8.64 0.29 -8.78
C GLY A 109 8.31 0.19 -7.30
N HIS A 110 9.24 -0.33 -6.49
CA HIS A 110 9.15 -0.18 -5.04
C HIS A 110 8.93 1.30 -4.71
N PRO A 111 8.00 1.64 -3.79
CA PRO A 111 7.77 3.04 -3.47
C PRO A 111 9.04 3.62 -2.83
N PRO A 112 9.42 4.86 -3.17
CA PRO A 112 10.51 5.55 -2.48
C PRO A 112 10.17 5.65 -0.98
N GLN A 113 11.23 5.67 -0.16
CA GLN A 113 11.22 5.60 1.30
C GLN A 113 10.65 6.88 1.99
N GLY A 114 9.53 7.41 1.48
CA GLY A 114 8.79 8.57 1.98
C GLY A 114 7.26 8.48 1.83
N CYS A 115 6.73 7.33 1.40
CA CYS A 115 5.30 7.13 1.12
C CYS A 115 4.39 7.09 2.38
N ALA A 116 4.97 7.03 3.58
CA ALA A 116 4.23 7.06 4.85
C ALA A 116 3.51 8.40 5.11
N SER A 117 3.72 9.41 4.26
CA SER A 117 3.20 10.77 4.43
C SER A 117 1.99 11.10 3.55
N THR A 118 1.53 10.18 2.69
CA THR A 118 0.33 10.45 1.88
C THR A 118 -0.93 10.47 2.77
N PRO A 119 -1.91 11.35 2.51
CA PRO A 119 -3.16 11.38 3.27
C PRO A 119 -3.86 10.01 3.31
N VAL A 120 -3.84 9.27 2.19
CA VAL A 120 -4.42 7.92 2.09
C VAL A 120 -3.72 6.94 3.04
N ALA A 121 -2.39 6.92 3.06
CA ALA A 121 -1.63 6.00 3.93
C ALA A 121 -1.89 6.28 5.41
N ARG A 122 -2.02 7.56 5.79
CA ARG A 122 -2.34 7.95 7.18
C ARG A 122 -3.75 7.51 7.60
N GLU A 123 -4.77 7.79 6.78
CA GLU A 123 -6.14 7.36 7.07
C GLU A 123 -6.26 5.82 7.12
N LEU A 124 -5.58 5.13 6.19
CA LEU A 124 -5.58 3.67 6.16
C LEU A 124 -4.90 3.10 7.40
N ARG A 125 -3.78 3.69 7.83
CA ARG A 125 -3.08 3.31 9.05
C ARG A 125 -3.96 3.52 10.29
N ALA A 126 -4.64 4.66 10.38
CA ALA A 126 -5.55 4.95 11.50
C ALA A 126 -6.69 3.91 11.59
N PHE A 127 -7.29 3.55 10.45
CA PHE A 127 -8.28 2.47 10.38
C PHE A 127 -7.70 1.14 10.86
N VAL A 128 -6.51 0.76 10.38
CA VAL A 128 -5.85 -0.49 10.75
C VAL A 128 -5.54 -0.53 12.24
N GLU A 129 -4.89 0.50 12.79
CA GLU A 129 -4.54 0.58 14.21
C GLU A 129 -5.80 0.48 15.09
N ALA A 130 -6.83 1.27 14.80
CA ALA A 130 -8.08 1.24 15.56
C ALA A 130 -8.80 -0.13 15.45
N THR A 131 -8.70 -0.80 14.31
CA THR A 131 -9.31 -2.11 14.08
C THR A 131 -8.59 -3.19 14.88
N PHE A 132 -7.26 -3.25 14.82
CA PHE A 132 -6.47 -4.26 15.52
C PHE A 132 -6.43 -4.06 17.03
N GLN A 133 -6.50 -2.82 17.52
CA GLN A 133 -6.69 -2.53 18.95
C GLN A 133 -7.99 -3.10 19.53
N ARG A 134 -9.01 -3.32 18.68
CA ARG A 134 -10.31 -3.89 19.10
C ARG A 134 -10.39 -5.39 18.90
N GLN A 135 -9.90 -5.89 17.76
CA GLN A 135 -10.10 -7.28 17.35
C GLN A 135 -8.94 -8.20 17.71
N PHE A 136 -7.74 -7.66 17.91
CA PHE A 136 -6.46 -8.33 18.15
C PHE A 136 -5.99 -9.27 17.04
N VAL A 137 -6.85 -10.11 16.47
CA VAL A 137 -6.52 -11.12 15.44
C VAL A 137 -7.57 -11.08 14.33
N LEU A 138 -7.12 -10.94 13.08
CA LEU A 138 -7.98 -10.89 11.90
C LEU A 138 -7.34 -11.63 10.72
N THR A 139 -8.16 -12.25 9.89
CA THR A 139 -7.73 -12.69 8.55
C THR A 139 -7.76 -11.51 7.58
N LEU A 140 -7.08 -11.61 6.44
CA LEU A 140 -7.18 -10.59 5.39
C LEU A 140 -8.61 -10.46 4.88
N SER A 141 -9.32 -11.58 4.70
CA SER A 141 -10.73 -11.59 4.29
C SER A 141 -11.60 -10.75 5.24
N GLU A 142 -11.44 -10.95 6.55
CA GLU A 142 -12.21 -10.22 7.56
C GLU A 142 -11.80 -8.74 7.64
N LEU A 143 -10.50 -8.45 7.52
CA LEU A 143 -10.02 -7.07 7.47
C LEU A 143 -10.59 -6.31 6.24
N LYS A 144 -10.65 -6.96 5.07
CA LYS A 144 -11.27 -6.39 3.87
C LYS A 144 -12.76 -6.14 4.07
N ARG A 145 -13.47 -7.08 4.71
CA ARG A 145 -14.89 -6.92 5.07
C ARG A 145 -15.11 -5.71 5.98
N LEU A 146 -14.29 -5.58 7.04
CA LEU A 146 -14.35 -4.44 7.96
C LEU A 146 -13.97 -3.13 7.29
N PHE A 147 -12.99 -3.16 6.37
CA PHE A 147 -12.60 -1.98 5.61
C PHE A 147 -13.72 -1.51 4.69
N ASN A 148 -14.40 -2.42 3.98
CA ASN A 148 -15.58 -2.08 3.16
C ASN A 148 -16.73 -1.53 4.00
N LEU A 149 -16.95 -2.08 5.20
CA LEU A 149 -17.93 -1.55 6.13
C LEU A 149 -17.56 -0.13 6.60
N HIS A 150 -16.27 0.11 6.84
CA HIS A 150 -15.77 1.44 7.17
C HIS A 150 -15.97 2.42 6.01
N LEU A 151 -15.63 2.03 4.78
CA LEU A 151 -15.87 2.85 3.58
C LEU A 151 -17.35 3.24 3.44
N ALA A 152 -18.28 2.33 3.74
CA ALA A 152 -19.72 2.61 3.69
C ALA A 152 -20.18 3.67 4.71
N SER A 153 -19.40 3.93 5.76
CA SER A 153 -19.68 4.97 6.76
C SER A 153 -19.09 6.35 6.43
N LEU A 154 -18.23 6.43 5.41
CA LEU A 154 -17.52 7.65 5.05
C LEU A 154 -18.28 8.49 4.01
N PRO A 155 -18.16 9.83 4.05
CA PRO A 155 -18.80 10.69 3.07
C PRO A 155 -18.21 10.48 1.66
N PRO A 156 -18.99 10.64 0.58
CA PRO A 156 -18.48 10.58 -0.78
C PRO A 156 -17.29 11.54 -0.99
N GLY A 157 -16.28 11.09 -1.74
CA GLY A 157 -15.05 11.87 -1.98
C GLY A 157 -13.98 11.71 -0.90
N HIS A 158 -14.20 10.88 0.13
CA HIS A 158 -13.15 10.54 1.09
C HIS A 158 -11.92 9.91 0.41
N THR A 159 -10.72 10.21 0.92
CA THR A 159 -9.43 9.79 0.33
C THR A 159 -9.30 8.27 0.19
N LEU A 160 -9.88 7.50 1.12
CA LEU A 160 -9.87 6.03 1.11
C LEU A 160 -10.64 5.39 -0.06
N PHE A 161 -11.44 6.15 -0.80
CA PHE A 161 -12.07 5.67 -2.04
C PHE A 161 -11.10 5.61 -3.24
N SER A 162 -9.83 5.99 -3.07
CA SER A 162 -8.81 6.04 -4.14
C SER A 162 -8.37 4.67 -4.70
N GLY A 163 -9.05 3.58 -4.36
CA GLY A 163 -8.69 2.22 -4.75
C GLY A 163 -7.49 1.69 -3.95
N ILE A 164 -7.77 1.05 -2.81
CA ILE A 164 -6.73 0.44 -1.97
C ILE A 164 -6.59 -1.04 -2.34
N SER A 165 -5.37 -1.43 -2.75
CA SER A 165 -5.10 -2.82 -3.07
C SER A 165 -4.92 -3.67 -1.80
N ASP A 166 -5.20 -4.97 -1.91
CA ASP A 166 -4.95 -5.93 -0.82
C ASP A 166 -3.49 -5.91 -0.36
N ARG A 167 -2.55 -5.63 -1.27
CA ARG A 167 -1.13 -5.52 -0.93
C ARG A 167 -0.85 -4.30 -0.07
N MET A 168 -1.41 -3.13 -0.43
CA MET A 168 -1.28 -1.90 0.35
C MET A 168 -1.89 -2.06 1.75
N LEU A 169 -3.04 -2.74 1.85
CA LEU A 169 -3.67 -3.05 3.13
C LEU A 169 -2.75 -3.92 4.00
N GLN A 170 -2.20 -5.01 3.45
CA GLN A 170 -1.25 -5.88 4.15
C GLN A 170 0.02 -5.14 4.58
N ASP A 171 0.63 -4.35 3.69
CA ASP A 171 1.84 -3.58 4.00
C ASP A 171 1.56 -2.56 5.13
N THR A 172 0.36 -1.96 5.15
CA THR A 172 -0.04 -1.03 6.22
C THR A 172 -0.24 -1.74 7.56
N VAL A 173 -0.81 -2.95 7.57
CA VAL A 173 -0.93 -3.79 8.78
C VAL A 173 0.45 -4.07 9.38
N LEU A 174 1.41 -4.46 8.55
CA LEU A 174 2.78 -4.72 9.00
C LEU A 174 3.47 -3.43 9.49
N ALA A 175 3.28 -2.31 8.79
CA ALA A 175 3.84 -1.01 9.18
C ALA A 175 3.22 -0.43 10.47
N ALA A 176 2.03 -0.89 10.85
CA ALA A 176 1.34 -0.54 12.10
C ALA A 176 1.80 -1.41 13.29
N GLY A 177 2.82 -2.26 13.12
CA GLY A 177 3.35 -3.10 14.20
C GLY A 177 2.56 -4.40 14.43
N CYS A 178 1.62 -4.74 13.56
CA CYS A 178 1.02 -6.08 13.57
C CYS A 178 1.97 -7.10 12.94
N LYS A 179 1.78 -8.38 13.24
CA LYS A 179 2.53 -9.48 12.62
C LYS A 179 1.61 -10.42 11.86
N GLN A 180 2.12 -10.93 10.74
CA GLN A 180 1.49 -12.05 10.05
C GLN A 180 1.84 -13.36 10.78
N ILE A 181 0.82 -14.14 11.11
CA ILE A 181 0.96 -15.43 11.77
C ILE A 181 0.81 -16.52 10.70
N LEU A 182 1.87 -17.30 10.49
CA LEU A 182 1.88 -18.41 9.54
C LEU A 182 1.21 -19.65 10.16
N VAL A 183 -0.11 -19.60 10.30
CA VAL A 183 -0.88 -20.72 10.84
C VAL A 183 -0.79 -21.91 9.87
N PRO A 184 -0.40 -23.12 10.34
CA PRO A 184 -0.28 -24.29 9.46
C PRO A 184 -1.67 -24.89 9.20
N PHE A 185 -2.44 -24.29 8.30
CA PHE A 185 -3.74 -24.82 7.88
C PHE A 185 -3.62 -26.25 7.34
N PRO A 186 -4.60 -27.13 7.60
CA PRO A 186 -4.60 -28.49 7.06
C PRO A 186 -4.55 -28.48 5.51
N PRO A 187 -3.90 -29.47 4.87
CA PRO A 187 -3.83 -29.53 3.40
C PRO A 187 -5.19 -29.50 2.69
N GLN A 188 -6.23 -30.01 3.35
CA GLN A 188 -7.61 -30.07 2.89
C GLN A 188 -8.47 -28.88 3.35
N THR A 189 -7.85 -27.77 3.74
CA THR A 189 -8.58 -26.57 4.17
C THR A 189 -9.49 -26.04 3.05
N ALA A 190 -10.71 -25.68 3.41
CA ALA A 190 -11.63 -24.96 2.53
C ALA A 190 -11.42 -23.43 2.57
N ALA A 191 -10.55 -22.95 3.47
CA ALA A 191 -10.24 -21.54 3.62
C ALA A 191 -9.62 -20.98 2.34
N SER A 192 -10.14 -19.86 1.86
CA SER A 192 -9.58 -19.11 0.75
C SER A 192 -8.18 -18.56 1.08
N PRO A 193 -7.38 -18.14 0.08
CA PRO A 193 -6.06 -17.55 0.31
C PRO A 193 -6.07 -16.34 1.26
N ASP A 194 -7.15 -15.55 1.24
CA ASP A 194 -7.30 -14.38 2.12
C ASP A 194 -7.68 -14.77 3.55
N GLU A 195 -8.39 -15.88 3.75
CA GLU A 195 -8.68 -16.43 5.08
C GLU A 195 -7.45 -17.08 5.71
N GLN A 196 -6.53 -17.58 4.89
CA GLN A 196 -5.26 -18.15 5.38
C GLN A 196 -4.21 -17.10 5.77
N LYS A 197 -4.41 -15.83 5.37
CA LYS A 197 -3.56 -14.71 5.77
C LYS A 197 -4.02 -14.14 7.10
N VAL A 198 -3.47 -14.66 8.20
CA VAL A 198 -3.80 -14.24 9.56
C VAL A 198 -2.83 -13.16 10.04
N PHE A 199 -3.37 -12.07 10.58
CA PHE A 199 -2.61 -10.98 11.19
C PHE A 199 -3.03 -10.81 12.64
N ALA A 200 -2.09 -10.41 13.49
CA ALA A 200 -2.33 -10.17 14.90
C ALA A 200 -1.60 -8.92 15.40
N LEU A 201 -2.21 -8.20 16.33
CA LEU A 201 -1.59 -7.12 17.06
C LEU A 201 -0.44 -7.68 17.92
N TRP A 202 0.79 -7.22 17.67
CA TRP A 202 1.96 -7.73 18.38
C TRP A 202 2.17 -7.02 19.72
N GLU A 203 2.06 -5.70 19.70
CA GLU A 203 2.21 -4.81 20.86
C GLU A 203 0.97 -3.93 20.95
N SER A 204 0.22 -4.03 22.05
CA SER A 204 -0.88 -3.11 22.36
C SER A 204 -0.44 -2.04 23.37
N GLY A 205 0.73 -2.24 24.01
CA GLY A 205 1.21 -1.42 25.12
C GLY A 205 0.63 -1.85 26.47
N ASP A 206 -0.08 -2.98 26.54
CA ASP A 206 -0.58 -3.54 27.80
C ASP A 206 0.32 -4.67 28.35
N MET A 207 0.12 -5.01 29.62
CA MET A 207 0.88 -6.06 30.30
C MET A 207 0.59 -7.47 29.74
N SER A 208 -0.45 -7.63 28.94
CA SER A 208 -0.82 -8.91 28.30
C SER A 208 -0.09 -9.14 26.98
N ASP A 209 0.72 -8.19 26.50
CA ASP A 209 1.51 -8.33 25.27
C ASP A 209 2.36 -9.60 25.28
N GLN A 210 3.08 -9.85 26.39
CA GLN A 210 3.90 -11.05 26.53
C GLN A 210 3.07 -12.34 26.42
N HIS A 211 1.91 -12.40 27.09
CA HIS A 211 1.01 -13.57 27.04
C HIS A 211 0.50 -13.80 25.62
N ARG A 212 0.12 -12.71 24.93
CA ARG A 212 -0.37 -12.77 23.56
C ARG A 212 0.72 -13.26 22.60
N GLN A 213 1.94 -12.77 22.73
CA GLN A 213 3.06 -13.19 21.89
C GLN A 213 3.36 -14.69 22.04
N VAL A 214 3.38 -15.20 23.27
CA VAL A 214 3.52 -16.65 23.53
C VAL A 214 2.39 -17.44 22.88
N LEU A 215 1.14 -16.98 23.03
CA LEU A 215 -0.01 -17.63 22.40
C LEU A 215 0.09 -17.64 20.87
N LEU A 216 0.46 -16.52 20.25
CA LEU A 216 0.58 -16.42 18.79
C LEU A 216 1.68 -17.33 18.25
N GLU A 217 2.79 -17.50 18.98
CA GLU A 217 3.86 -18.43 18.64
C GLU A 217 3.45 -19.91 18.78
N ILE A 218 2.48 -20.24 19.63
CA ILE A 218 1.88 -21.59 19.62
C ILE A 218 1.18 -21.83 18.28
N PHE A 219 0.44 -20.85 17.78
CA PHE A 219 -0.35 -20.97 16.56
C PHE A 219 0.46 -20.83 15.27
N SER A 220 1.71 -20.36 15.32
CA SER A 220 2.64 -20.46 14.18
C SER A 220 3.04 -21.92 13.88
N LYS A 221 2.88 -22.82 14.85
CA LYS A 221 3.23 -24.25 14.74
C LYS A 221 2.03 -25.18 14.82
N ASN A 222 0.85 -24.66 15.18
CA ASN A 222 -0.34 -25.45 15.40
C ASN A 222 -1.56 -24.76 14.80
N TYR A 223 -2.37 -25.51 14.04
CA TYR A 223 -3.66 -25.00 13.59
C TYR A 223 -4.66 -24.83 14.75
N ARG A 224 -4.62 -25.76 15.72
CA ARG A 224 -5.51 -25.82 16.87
C ARG A 224 -4.85 -26.52 18.05
N VAL A 225 -5.23 -26.14 19.27
CA VAL A 225 -4.67 -26.72 20.51
C VAL A 225 -5.73 -26.87 21.60
N ARG A 226 -5.42 -27.61 22.67
CA ARG A 226 -6.26 -27.65 23.87
C ARG A 226 -5.90 -26.51 24.83
N ARG A 227 -6.85 -26.10 25.67
CA ARG A 227 -6.65 -25.04 26.69
C ARG A 227 -5.43 -25.32 27.57
N ASN A 228 -5.26 -26.56 28.03
CA ASN A 228 -4.16 -26.94 28.91
C ASN A 228 -2.78 -26.72 28.25
N MET A 229 -2.65 -26.93 26.93
CA MET A 229 -1.39 -26.67 26.24
C MET A 229 -1.05 -25.18 26.23
N ILE A 230 -2.05 -24.31 26.01
CA ILE A 230 -1.87 -22.86 26.07
C ILE A 230 -1.46 -22.45 27.49
N GLN A 231 -2.17 -22.94 28.50
CA GLN A 231 -1.87 -22.64 29.90
C GLN A 231 -0.45 -23.09 30.29
N SER A 232 -0.06 -24.32 29.96
CA SER A 232 1.29 -24.83 30.26
C SER A 232 2.38 -24.01 29.57
N ARG A 233 2.19 -23.59 28.32
CA ARG A 233 3.17 -22.75 27.60
C ARG A 233 3.24 -21.34 28.16
N LEU A 234 2.11 -20.73 28.53
CA LEU A 234 2.10 -19.42 29.18
C LEU A 234 2.82 -19.48 30.53
N THR A 235 2.52 -20.48 31.36
CA THR A 235 3.21 -20.67 32.64
C THR A 235 4.72 -20.88 32.46
N GLN A 236 5.12 -21.64 31.44
CA GLN A 236 6.54 -21.90 31.15
C GLN A 236 7.30 -20.62 30.75
N GLU A 237 6.69 -19.76 29.94
CA GLU A 237 7.38 -18.61 29.35
C GLU A 237 7.18 -17.30 30.13
N CYS A 238 6.14 -17.22 30.98
CA CYS A 238 5.77 -15.99 31.69
C CYS A 238 5.79 -16.12 33.22
N GLY A 239 5.88 -17.33 33.77
CA GLY A 239 5.95 -17.58 35.22
C GLY A 239 4.77 -18.39 35.78
N GLU A 240 4.97 -18.94 36.97
CA GLU A 240 4.00 -19.80 37.68
C GLU A 240 2.79 -19.03 38.26
N ASP A 241 2.84 -17.71 38.29
CA ASP A 241 1.85 -16.81 38.87
C ASP A 241 0.76 -16.36 37.90
N LEU A 242 0.68 -16.95 36.69
CA LEU A 242 -0.38 -16.64 35.72
C LEU A 242 -1.77 -16.98 36.27
N SER A 243 -2.59 -15.95 36.46
CA SER A 243 -3.96 -16.13 36.94
C SER A 243 -4.85 -16.72 35.85
N LYS A 244 -5.90 -17.44 36.28
CA LYS A 244 -6.93 -17.95 35.36
C LYS A 244 -7.55 -16.81 34.52
N GLN A 245 -7.72 -15.64 35.12
CA GLN A 245 -8.31 -14.47 34.46
C GLN A 245 -7.44 -13.95 33.31
N GLU A 246 -6.13 -13.93 33.47
CA GLU A 246 -5.20 -13.52 32.40
C GLU A 246 -5.20 -14.51 31.24
N VAL A 247 -5.23 -15.81 31.53
CA VAL A 247 -5.38 -16.85 30.50
C VAL A 247 -6.71 -16.70 29.77
N ASP A 248 -7.81 -16.51 30.50
CA ASP A 248 -9.14 -16.36 29.90
C ASP A 248 -9.24 -15.05 29.08
N LYS A 249 -8.57 -13.97 29.51
CA LYS A 249 -8.48 -12.72 28.75
C LYS A 249 -7.77 -12.93 27.42
N VAL A 250 -6.55 -13.48 27.41
CA VAL A 250 -5.80 -13.65 26.15
C VAL A 250 -6.50 -14.60 25.19
N LEU A 251 -7.16 -15.65 25.71
CA LEU A 251 -8.00 -16.54 24.90
C LEU A 251 -9.20 -15.82 24.30
N LYS A 252 -9.88 -14.96 25.06
CA LYS A 252 -11.00 -14.15 24.57
C LYS A 252 -10.55 -13.15 23.50
N ASP A 253 -9.38 -12.57 23.68
CA ASP A 253 -8.85 -11.54 22.78
C ASP A 253 -8.42 -12.16 21.44
N CYS A 254 -7.74 -13.31 21.45
CA CYS A 254 -7.09 -13.85 20.25
C CYS A 254 -7.76 -15.10 19.65
N CYS A 255 -8.55 -15.83 20.41
CA CYS A 255 -8.99 -17.17 20.04
C CYS A 255 -10.52 -17.33 20.01
N VAL A 256 -10.94 -18.47 19.45
CA VAL A 256 -12.29 -18.99 19.49
C VAL A 256 -12.24 -20.47 19.87
N SER A 257 -13.21 -20.94 20.65
CA SER A 257 -13.34 -22.36 21.00
C SER A 257 -14.37 -23.04 20.09
N TYR A 258 -13.98 -24.17 19.49
CA TYR A 258 -14.85 -24.99 18.66
C TYR A 258 -14.53 -26.48 18.89
N GLY A 259 -15.54 -27.27 19.24
CA GLY A 259 -15.38 -28.72 19.50
C GLY A 259 -14.35 -29.06 20.58
N GLY A 260 -14.24 -28.25 21.64
CA GLY A 260 -13.27 -28.45 22.73
C GLY A 260 -11.81 -28.12 22.38
N MET A 261 -11.58 -27.57 21.18
CA MET A 261 -10.28 -27.10 20.70
C MET A 261 -10.30 -25.56 20.59
N TRP A 262 -9.14 -24.95 20.69
CA TRP A 262 -8.93 -23.51 20.53
C TRP A 262 -8.20 -23.23 19.23
N TYR A 263 -8.67 -22.19 18.54
CA TYR A 263 -8.18 -21.72 17.25
C TYR A 263 -7.96 -20.21 17.32
N LEU A 264 -7.09 -19.66 16.48
CA LEU A 264 -7.10 -18.22 16.28
C LEU A 264 -8.43 -17.77 15.66
N LYS A 265 -8.87 -16.56 16.00
CA LYS A 265 -10.09 -15.98 15.41
C LYS A 265 -10.00 -15.94 13.89
N GLY A 266 -11.10 -16.28 13.24
CA GLY A 266 -11.22 -16.30 11.78
C GLY A 266 -10.59 -17.51 11.08
N THR A 267 -9.94 -18.44 11.79
CA THR A 267 -9.34 -19.63 11.13
C THR A 267 -10.28 -20.84 11.09
N VAL A 268 -11.29 -20.89 11.97
CA VAL A 268 -12.29 -21.97 11.97
C VAL A 268 -13.24 -21.82 10.79
N GLN A 269 -13.32 -22.84 9.95
CA GLN A 269 -14.32 -22.97 8.89
C GLN A 269 -15.59 -23.54 9.53
N SER A 270 -16.55 -22.67 9.89
CA SER A 270 -17.83 -23.05 10.51
C SER A 270 -18.99 -22.77 9.58
#